data_AF-A0A7K2IV61-F1
#
_entry.id   AF-A0A7K2IV61-F1
#
_cell.length_a   1.000
_cell.length_b   1.000
_cell.length_c   1.000
_cell.angle_alpha   90.00
_cell.angle_beta   90.00
_cell.angle_gamma   90.00
#
_symmetry.space_group_name_H-M   'P 1'
#
loop_
_entity.id
_entity.type
_entity.pdbx_description
1 polymer ?
#
loop_
_entity_poly.entity_id
_entity_poly.type
_entity_poly.pdbx_seq_one_letter_code
_entity_poly.pdbx_strand_id
1 'polypeptide(L)'
;MKTGKRILTPISLISAAGLALTGCSSGPDGVYDFTRSEYLEPAPSVLIQIPDELRETAGADAEGLPVTSLLVNSRESEGSQYCAADLEVSYGDDAFETLTAPRYTEEDAEEDVDSEIIDLANRDLYIPVGSADELEEHLLEQVEEYPDFEEELIDRLWYAYSEHMQDPRDAPATIEEAVQEVRAGYREFYDEKVAEADRENVSPRLSLGSSYSMDDFDEADLEKGSYFSEDLESVTVVSDCARSSTDEDSLIPFRFPARTEDGNRTFATVDLTVMRNGDVSVAGSEVNGYVVDANGDWITGDDE
;
A
#
# COMPACT_ATOMS: atom_id res chain seq x y z
N MET A 1 -14.11 35.22 26.85
CA MET A 1 -15.50 34.76 26.64
C MET A 1 -16.21 35.65 25.63
N LYS A 2 -16.29 35.20 24.38
CA LYS A 2 -17.24 35.64 23.35
C LYS A 2 -17.46 34.44 22.43
N THR A 3 -18.58 33.77 22.64
CA THR A 3 -18.96 32.52 21.97
C THR A 3 -19.54 32.87 20.60
N GLY A 4 -18.80 32.56 19.53
CA GLY A 4 -19.25 32.70 18.15
C GLY A 4 -20.07 31.48 17.73
N LYS A 5 -21.39 31.65 17.63
CA LYS A 5 -22.34 30.62 17.20
C LYS A 5 -22.26 30.52 15.67
N ARG A 6 -21.59 29.49 15.13
CA ARG A 6 -21.67 29.14 13.71
C ARG A 6 -22.93 28.32 13.48
N ILE A 7 -23.83 28.85 12.67
CA ILE A 7 -25.04 28.20 12.19
C ILE A 7 -24.61 27.40 10.95
N LEU A 8 -24.64 26.06 11.05
CA LEU A 8 -24.50 25.17 9.91
C LEU A 8 -25.84 25.14 9.16
N THR A 9 -25.82 25.65 7.93
CA THR A 9 -26.91 25.50 6.96
C THR A 9 -26.82 24.10 6.36
N PRO A 10 -27.94 23.35 6.20
CA PRO A 10 -27.91 22.10 5.46
C PRO A 10 -27.67 22.40 3.98
N ILE A 11 -26.58 21.86 3.42
CA ILE A 11 -26.38 21.85 1.97
C ILE A 11 -27.31 20.77 1.41
N SER A 12 -28.34 21.24 0.73
CA SER A 12 -29.28 20.43 -0.04
C SER A 12 -28.55 19.57 -1.06
N LEU A 13 -29.02 18.32 -1.18
CA LEU A 13 -28.87 17.44 -2.34
C LEU A 13 -28.89 18.25 -3.64
N ILE A 14 -27.75 18.28 -4.34
CA ILE A 14 -27.70 18.75 -5.72
C ILE A 14 -27.94 17.54 -6.61
N SER A 15 -29.07 17.60 -7.27
CA SER A 15 -29.52 16.72 -8.34
C SER A 15 -28.40 16.38 -9.32
N ALA A 16 -28.30 15.10 -9.66
CA ALA A 16 -27.58 14.61 -10.84
C ALA A 16 -28.12 15.33 -12.09
N ALA A 17 -27.42 16.39 -12.50
CA ALA A 17 -27.61 17.01 -13.80
C ALA A 17 -26.70 16.27 -14.76
N GLY A 18 -27.29 15.41 -15.57
CA GLY A 18 -26.61 14.71 -16.66
C GLY A 18 -25.92 15.71 -17.58
N LEU A 19 -24.59 15.71 -17.54
CA LEU A 19 -23.76 16.28 -18.59
C LEU A 19 -23.79 15.29 -19.76
N ALA A 20 -24.61 15.60 -20.75
CA ALA A 20 -24.55 14.94 -22.05
C ALA A 20 -23.28 15.41 -22.77
N LEU A 21 -22.17 14.71 -22.53
CA LEU A 21 -21.05 14.67 -23.46
C LEU A 21 -21.46 13.78 -24.63
N THR A 22 -21.64 14.38 -25.80
CA THR A 22 -21.80 13.66 -27.06
C THR A 22 -20.45 13.10 -27.50
N GLY A 23 -20.05 12.01 -26.87
CA GLY A 23 -19.06 11.03 -27.33
C GLY A 23 -19.67 9.65 -27.08
N CYS A 24 -19.59 8.74 -28.04
CA CYS A 24 -20.28 7.45 -27.99
C CYS A 24 -19.98 6.68 -26.69
N SER A 25 -20.96 6.55 -25.80
CA SER A 25 -20.93 5.58 -24.70
C SER A 25 -21.20 4.20 -25.29
N SER A 26 -20.17 3.62 -25.90
CA SER A 26 -20.05 2.18 -26.02
C SER A 26 -19.54 1.71 -24.66
N GLY A 27 -20.24 0.80 -23.99
CA GLY A 27 -19.70 0.14 -22.81
C GLY A 27 -18.41 -0.63 -23.13
N PRO A 28 -17.75 -1.21 -22.13
CA PRO A 28 -16.51 -1.96 -22.35
C PRO A 28 -16.74 -3.10 -23.35
N ASP A 29 -15.73 -3.40 -24.17
CA ASP A 29 -15.77 -4.47 -25.17
C ASP A 29 -15.68 -5.86 -24.53
N GLY A 30 -15.10 -5.95 -23.32
CA GLY A 30 -15.06 -7.15 -22.49
C GLY A 30 -15.28 -6.86 -21.01
N VAL A 31 -15.82 -7.83 -20.27
CA VAL A 31 -15.93 -7.78 -18.80
C VAL A 31 -15.22 -8.99 -18.22
N TYR A 32 -14.34 -8.75 -17.25
CA TYR A 32 -13.64 -9.76 -16.48
C TYR A 32 -14.06 -9.67 -15.01
N ASP A 33 -14.53 -10.77 -14.44
CA ASP A 33 -15.11 -10.82 -13.10
C ASP A 33 -14.50 -11.88 -12.19
N PHE A 34 -13.31 -12.40 -12.52
CA PHE A 34 -12.61 -13.45 -11.74
C PHE A 34 -13.31 -14.80 -11.65
N THR A 35 -14.57 -14.93 -12.09
CA THR A 35 -15.33 -16.20 -12.00
C THR A 35 -14.79 -17.24 -12.98
N ARG A 36 -14.10 -16.80 -14.02
CA ARG A 36 -13.45 -17.66 -15.00
C ARG A 36 -11.93 -17.55 -14.84
N SER A 37 -11.29 -18.69 -14.58
CA SER A 37 -9.83 -18.84 -14.71
C SER A 37 -9.37 -18.80 -16.17
N GLU A 38 -10.31 -18.84 -17.12
CA GLU A 38 -10.03 -18.90 -18.55
C GLU A 38 -10.03 -17.51 -19.18
N TYR A 39 -8.93 -17.24 -19.88
CA TYR A 39 -8.70 -16.26 -20.94
C TYR A 39 -9.90 -15.39 -21.33
N LEU A 40 -9.80 -14.08 -21.06
CA LEU A 40 -10.60 -13.09 -21.75
C LEU A 40 -10.04 -12.89 -23.17
N GLU A 41 -10.89 -12.94 -24.19
CA GLU A 41 -10.47 -12.61 -25.55
C GLU A 41 -9.91 -11.19 -25.61
N PRO A 42 -8.85 -10.93 -26.40
CA PRO A 42 -8.26 -9.61 -26.47
C PRO A 42 -9.24 -8.61 -27.03
N ALA A 43 -9.32 -7.44 -26.40
CA ALA A 43 -10.27 -6.40 -26.77
C ALA A 43 -9.67 -5.00 -26.59
N PRO A 44 -10.14 -3.99 -27.34
CA PRO A 44 -9.66 -2.62 -27.18
C PRO A 44 -9.93 -2.03 -25.79
N SER A 45 -11.01 -2.49 -25.14
CA SER A 45 -11.38 -2.08 -23.78
C SER A 45 -11.87 -3.26 -22.93
N VAL A 46 -11.46 -3.30 -21.66
CA VAL A 46 -11.82 -4.37 -20.72
C VAL A 46 -12.18 -3.76 -19.37
N LEU A 47 -13.38 -4.04 -18.87
CA LEU A 47 -13.78 -3.74 -17.50
C LEU A 47 -13.48 -4.93 -16.60
N ILE A 48 -12.68 -4.70 -15.56
CA ILE A 48 -12.37 -5.67 -14.51
C ILE A 48 -13.15 -5.26 -13.26
N GLN A 49 -13.92 -6.17 -12.70
CA GLN A 49 -14.76 -5.89 -11.53
C GLN A 49 -14.76 -7.05 -10.56
N ILE A 50 -14.79 -6.74 -9.25
CA ILE A 50 -15.02 -7.75 -8.22
C ILE A 50 -16.52 -8.09 -8.22
N PRO A 51 -16.93 -9.35 -8.49
CA PRO A 51 -18.34 -9.71 -8.58
C PRO A 51 -19.02 -9.67 -7.21
N ASP A 52 -20.31 -9.31 -7.18
CA ASP A 52 -21.08 -9.22 -5.93
C ASP A 52 -21.12 -10.56 -5.17
N GLU A 53 -21.19 -11.69 -5.88
CA GLU A 53 -21.17 -13.03 -5.28
C GLU A 53 -19.87 -13.31 -4.50
N LEU A 54 -18.73 -12.84 -5.00
CA LEU A 54 -17.46 -12.93 -4.28
C LEU A 54 -17.46 -12.02 -3.06
N ARG A 55 -17.98 -10.78 -3.18
CA ARG A 55 -18.08 -9.85 -2.04
C ARG A 55 -18.97 -10.39 -0.95
N GLU A 56 -20.09 -11.00 -1.31
CA GLU A 56 -21.02 -11.65 -0.37
C GLU A 56 -20.37 -12.84 0.34
N THR A 57 -19.61 -13.65 -0.41
CA THR A 57 -18.89 -14.81 0.13
C THR A 57 -17.75 -14.40 1.07
N ALA A 58 -16.99 -13.38 0.69
CA ALA A 58 -15.89 -12.85 1.48
C ALA A 58 -16.37 -12.11 2.74
N GLY A 59 -17.54 -11.46 2.69
CA GLY A 59 -18.08 -10.76 3.85
C GLY A 59 -17.15 -9.63 4.30
N ALA A 60 -16.68 -9.69 5.56
CA ALA A 60 -15.81 -8.67 6.16
C ALA A 60 -14.51 -8.46 5.37
N ASP A 61 -14.01 -9.51 4.72
CA ASP A 61 -12.80 -9.51 3.91
C ASP A 61 -12.87 -8.62 2.66
N ALA A 62 -14.09 -8.37 2.16
CA ALA A 62 -14.39 -7.53 1.01
C ALA A 62 -15.24 -6.30 1.39
N GLU A 63 -15.43 -6.06 2.68
CA GLU A 63 -16.06 -4.84 3.18
C GLU A 63 -15.09 -3.68 3.02
N GLY A 64 -15.55 -2.55 2.46
CA GLY A 64 -14.70 -1.36 2.30
C GLY A 64 -13.53 -1.53 1.32
N LEU A 65 -13.65 -2.39 0.29
CA LEU A 65 -12.65 -2.46 -0.80
C LEU A 65 -12.39 -1.05 -1.38
N PRO A 66 -11.15 -0.54 -1.31
CA PRO A 66 -10.84 0.78 -1.85
C PRO A 66 -11.04 0.86 -3.35
N VAL A 67 -10.81 -0.22 -4.09
CA VAL A 67 -11.02 -0.29 -5.53
C VAL A 67 -12.09 -1.34 -5.83
N THR A 68 -13.14 -0.94 -6.53
CA THR A 68 -14.26 -1.82 -6.88
C THR A 68 -14.19 -2.33 -8.32
N SER A 69 -13.67 -1.51 -9.22
CA SER A 69 -13.49 -1.86 -10.62
C SER A 69 -12.39 -1.04 -11.29
N LEU A 70 -11.91 -1.57 -12.40
CA LEU A 70 -10.87 -0.99 -13.24
C LEU A 70 -11.32 -1.11 -14.70
N LEU A 71 -11.51 0.02 -15.38
CA LEU A 71 -11.70 0.02 -16.83
C LEU A 71 -10.36 0.26 -17.51
N VAL A 72 -9.95 -0.66 -18.36
CA VAL A 72 -8.70 -0.58 -19.13
C VAL A 72 -9.04 -0.27 -20.57
N ASN A 73 -8.50 0.82 -21.09
CA ASN A 73 -8.59 1.20 -22.48
C ASN A 73 -7.19 1.17 -23.09
N SER A 74 -7.03 0.49 -24.22
CA SER A 74 -5.79 0.64 -24.98
C SER A 74 -5.69 2.05 -25.54
N ARG A 75 -4.44 2.50 -25.70
CA ARG A 75 -4.13 3.67 -26.53
C ARG A 75 -3.39 3.21 -27.77
N GLU A 76 -3.89 3.60 -28.94
CA GLU A 76 -3.16 3.37 -30.19
C GLU A 76 -1.87 4.18 -30.18
N SER A 77 -0.73 3.51 -30.31
CA SER A 77 0.59 4.14 -30.36
C SER A 77 1.30 3.78 -31.66
N GLU A 78 0.87 4.37 -32.77
CA GLU A 78 1.50 4.14 -34.07
C GLU A 78 2.96 4.63 -34.07
N GLY A 79 3.92 3.70 -34.20
CA GLY A 79 5.34 4.03 -34.36
C GLY A 79 6.14 4.16 -33.07
N SER A 80 5.53 3.98 -31.89
CA SER A 80 6.26 3.92 -30.62
C SER A 80 6.93 2.56 -30.40
N GLN A 81 8.01 2.56 -29.61
CA GLN A 81 8.63 1.34 -29.10
C GLN A 81 7.82 0.69 -27.96
N TYR A 82 6.98 1.48 -27.29
CA TYR A 82 6.17 1.11 -26.12
C TYR A 82 4.68 1.17 -26.45
N CYS A 83 3.90 0.55 -25.57
CA CYS A 83 2.45 0.56 -25.61
C CYS A 83 1.93 1.29 -24.38
N ALA A 84 0.79 1.96 -24.53
CA ALA A 84 0.13 2.67 -23.45
C ALA A 84 -1.30 2.16 -23.27
N ALA A 85 -1.76 2.14 -22.02
CA ALA A 85 -3.15 1.91 -21.68
C ALA A 85 -3.61 2.95 -20.66
N ASP A 86 -4.84 3.40 -20.80
CA ASP A 86 -5.53 4.27 -19.86
C ASP A 86 -6.35 3.38 -18.92
N LEU A 87 -6.11 3.54 -17.62
CA LEU A 87 -6.79 2.87 -16.53
C LEU A 87 -7.72 3.87 -15.85
N GLU A 88 -9.01 3.60 -15.86
CA GLU A 88 -10.00 4.34 -15.07
C GLU A 88 -10.34 3.50 -13.82
N VAL A 89 -9.93 4.00 -12.65
CA VAL A 89 -10.08 3.32 -11.37
C VAL A 89 -11.37 3.79 -10.71
N SER A 90 -12.26 2.84 -10.40
CA SER A 90 -13.46 3.13 -9.62
C SER A 90 -13.20 2.85 -8.15
N TYR A 91 -13.30 3.90 -7.34
CA TYR A 91 -13.06 3.84 -5.90
C TYR A 91 -14.33 3.56 -5.10
N GLY A 92 -14.17 2.77 -4.03
CA GLY A 92 -15.17 2.61 -3.00
C GLY A 92 -15.20 3.80 -2.03
N ASP A 93 -16.12 3.74 -1.06
CA ASP A 93 -16.13 4.72 0.03
C ASP A 93 -14.83 4.62 0.85
N ASP A 94 -14.32 5.76 1.33
CA ASP A 94 -13.06 5.87 2.10
C ASP A 94 -11.79 5.30 1.41
N ALA A 95 -11.86 5.06 0.10
CA ALA A 95 -10.75 4.51 -0.67
C ALA A 95 -9.48 5.35 -0.57
N PHE A 96 -9.61 6.67 -0.68
CA PHE A 96 -8.46 7.57 -0.63
C PHE A 96 -7.77 7.57 0.72
N GLU A 97 -8.51 7.51 1.83
CA GLU A 97 -7.92 7.37 3.17
C GLU A 97 -7.06 6.10 3.21
N THR A 98 -7.61 4.98 2.74
CA THR A 98 -6.93 3.68 2.74
C THR A 98 -5.72 3.63 1.79
N LEU A 99 -5.85 4.21 0.60
CA LEU A 99 -4.83 4.18 -0.44
C LEU A 99 -3.73 5.23 -0.25
N THR A 100 -3.98 6.29 0.51
CA THR A 100 -2.97 7.30 0.83
C THR A 100 -2.35 7.11 2.20
N ALA A 101 -2.98 6.36 3.11
CA ALA A 101 -2.48 6.09 4.47
C ALA A 101 -0.97 5.80 4.53
N PRO A 102 -0.30 6.07 5.66
CA PRO A 102 1.06 5.62 5.90
C PRO A 102 1.27 4.15 5.53
N ARG A 103 2.39 3.82 4.89
CA ARG A 103 2.80 2.42 4.66
C ARG A 103 3.53 1.82 5.85
N TYR A 104 4.11 2.68 6.67
CA TYR A 104 4.78 2.39 7.92
C TYR A 104 4.01 3.11 9.00
N THR A 105 3.52 2.39 10.00
CA THR A 105 2.57 2.89 11.00
C THR A 105 3.26 3.17 12.34
N GLU A 106 2.55 3.84 13.25
CA GLU A 106 3.02 4.01 14.63
C GLU A 106 3.22 2.66 15.33
N GLU A 107 2.41 1.65 15.02
CA GLU A 107 2.56 0.30 15.57
C GLU A 107 3.84 -0.39 15.04
N ASP A 108 4.12 -0.30 13.73
CA ASP A 108 5.38 -0.79 13.16
C ASP A 108 6.59 -0.10 13.80
N ALA A 109 6.49 1.22 14.04
CA ALA A 109 7.51 1.99 14.72
C ALA A 109 7.73 1.52 16.17
N GLU A 110 6.65 1.24 16.91
CA GLU A 110 6.73 0.71 18.27
C GLU A 110 7.37 -0.68 18.30
N GLU A 111 7.00 -1.58 17.38
CA GLU A 111 7.61 -2.91 17.27
C GLU A 111 9.11 -2.85 16.93
N ASP A 112 9.51 -1.99 15.99
CA ASP A 112 10.91 -1.80 15.62
C ASP A 112 11.73 -1.19 16.78
N VAL A 113 11.16 -0.22 17.52
CA VAL A 113 11.79 0.34 18.74
C VAL A 113 12.02 -0.76 19.77
N ASP A 114 11.01 -1.57 20.05
CA ASP A 114 11.12 -2.67 21.00
C ASP A 114 12.18 -3.69 20.56
N SER A 115 12.18 -4.05 19.28
CA SER A 115 13.16 -4.98 18.70
C SER A 115 14.59 -4.44 18.82
N GLU A 116 14.84 -3.17 18.53
CA GLU A 116 16.18 -2.57 18.64
C GLU A 116 16.67 -2.54 20.10
N ILE A 117 15.79 -2.24 21.06
CA ILE A 117 16.14 -2.24 22.48
C ILE A 117 16.46 -3.66 22.97
N ILE A 118 15.65 -4.65 22.58
CA ILE A 118 15.87 -6.07 22.89
C ILE A 118 17.21 -6.54 22.31
N ASP A 119 17.50 -6.19 21.06
CA ASP A 119 18.75 -6.55 20.40
C ASP A 119 19.95 -5.89 21.07
N LEU A 120 19.87 -4.60 21.39
CA LEU A 120 20.91 -3.89 22.13
C LEU A 120 21.17 -4.55 23.49
N ALA A 121 20.11 -4.83 24.26
CA ALA A 121 20.23 -5.45 25.57
C ALA A 121 20.87 -6.85 25.50
N ASN A 122 20.36 -7.70 24.61
CA ASN A 122 20.80 -9.08 24.48
C ASN A 122 22.22 -9.20 23.89
N ARG A 123 22.50 -8.43 22.84
CA ARG A 123 23.77 -8.50 22.10
C ARG A 123 24.86 -7.70 22.75
N ASP A 124 24.56 -6.44 23.06
CA ASP A 124 25.57 -5.45 23.43
C ASP A 124 25.73 -5.33 24.93
N LEU A 125 24.70 -5.59 25.73
CA LEU A 125 24.79 -5.63 27.21
C LEU A 125 24.91 -7.04 27.79
N TYR A 126 24.57 -8.07 27.01
CA TYR A 126 24.43 -9.45 27.48
C TYR A 126 23.40 -9.60 28.61
N ILE A 127 22.35 -8.79 28.58
CA ILE A 127 21.25 -8.84 29.52
C ILE A 127 20.06 -9.50 28.81
N PRO A 128 19.66 -10.71 29.22
CA PRO A 128 18.56 -11.41 28.60
C PRO A 128 17.23 -10.72 28.95
N VAL A 129 16.65 -10.01 27.98
CA VAL A 129 15.32 -9.40 28.08
C VAL A 129 14.39 -9.96 27.00
N GLY A 130 13.12 -10.14 27.37
CA GLY A 130 12.05 -10.58 26.47
C GLY A 130 11.21 -9.42 25.91
N SER A 131 11.30 -8.23 26.50
CA SER A 131 10.69 -7.00 26.01
C SER A 131 11.56 -5.80 26.35
N ALA A 132 11.34 -4.67 25.67
CA ALA A 132 12.04 -3.42 26.00
C ALA A 132 11.75 -2.97 27.44
N ASP A 133 10.54 -3.22 27.95
CA ASP A 133 10.05 -2.87 29.30
C ASP A 133 10.81 -3.54 30.44
N GLU A 134 11.46 -4.67 30.18
CA GLU A 134 12.26 -5.37 31.18
C GLU A 134 13.67 -4.77 31.36
N LEU A 135 14.14 -3.94 30.41
CA LEU A 135 15.53 -3.47 30.41
C LEU A 135 15.90 -2.67 31.66
N GLU A 136 15.08 -1.69 32.04
CA GLU A 136 15.38 -0.83 33.20
C GLU A 136 15.43 -1.65 34.49
N GLU A 137 14.44 -2.52 34.71
CA GLU A 137 14.36 -3.39 35.88
C GLU A 137 15.60 -4.28 35.97
N HIS A 138 15.99 -4.94 34.88
CA HIS A 138 17.17 -5.81 34.85
C HIS A 138 18.48 -5.04 35.11
N LEU A 139 18.62 -3.82 34.59
CA LEU A 139 19.79 -2.97 34.85
C LEU A 139 19.86 -2.56 36.32
N LEU A 140 18.73 -2.17 36.92
CA LEU A 140 18.65 -1.81 38.33
C LEU A 140 18.93 -2.99 39.25
N GLU A 141 18.45 -4.20 38.92
CA GLU A 141 18.78 -5.43 39.66
C GLU A 141 20.29 -5.71 39.66
N GLN A 142 20.97 -5.52 38.52
CA GLN A 142 22.43 -5.68 38.46
C GLN A 142 23.17 -4.66 39.31
N VAL A 143 22.71 -3.40 39.35
CA VAL A 143 23.30 -2.36 40.20
C VAL A 143 23.01 -2.61 41.67
N GLU A 144 21.85 -3.17 42.03
CA GLU A 144 21.58 -3.56 43.42
C GLU A 144 22.53 -4.68 43.88
N GLU A 145 22.81 -5.66 43.01
CA GLU A 145 23.78 -6.72 43.30
C GLU A 145 25.24 -6.20 43.27
N TYR A 146 25.54 -5.28 42.36
CA TYR A 146 26.89 -4.73 42.13
C TYR A 146 26.87 -3.20 41.91
N PRO A 147 26.81 -2.39 42.99
CA PRO A 147 26.66 -0.93 42.87
C PRO A 147 27.80 -0.21 42.13
N ASP A 148 29.02 -0.75 42.18
CA ASP A 148 30.18 -0.17 41.51
C ASP A 148 30.14 -0.32 39.98
N PHE A 149 29.16 -1.05 39.42
CA PHE A 149 29.01 -1.28 37.98
C PHE A 149 28.04 -0.31 37.28
N GLU A 150 27.37 0.58 38.02
CA GLU A 150 26.36 1.49 37.45
C GLU A 150 26.92 2.34 36.31
N GLU A 151 28.08 2.98 36.51
CA GLU A 151 28.74 3.81 35.49
C GLU A 151 29.13 3.00 34.25
N GLU A 152 29.63 1.78 34.43
CA GLU A 152 30.00 0.89 33.31
C GLU A 152 28.77 0.45 32.50
N LEU A 153 27.66 0.15 33.15
CA LEU A 153 26.41 -0.24 32.48
C LEU A 153 25.82 0.92 31.68
N ILE A 154 25.81 2.13 32.25
CA ILE A 154 25.37 3.35 31.57
C ILE A 154 26.25 3.61 30.35
N ASP A 155 27.57 3.62 30.51
CA ASP A 155 28.52 3.85 29.42
C ASP A 155 28.34 2.84 28.28
N ARG A 156 28.10 1.57 28.61
CA ARG A 156 27.94 0.51 27.62
C ARG A 156 26.61 0.60 26.87
N LEU A 157 25.51 0.84 27.57
CA LEU A 157 24.20 1.11 26.97
C LEU A 157 24.28 2.30 26.03
N TRP A 158 24.86 3.39 26.53
CA TRP A 158 24.99 4.63 25.77
C TRP A 158 25.91 4.51 24.57
N TYR A 159 27.03 3.79 24.69
CA TYR A 159 27.94 3.55 23.58
C TYR A 159 27.27 2.74 22.47
N ALA A 160 26.58 1.64 22.80
CA ALA A 160 25.89 0.81 21.82
C ALA A 160 24.81 1.61 21.07
N TYR A 161 24.01 2.39 21.80
CA TYR A 161 22.99 3.26 21.23
C TYR A 161 23.59 4.37 20.36
N SER A 162 24.57 5.12 20.87
CA SER A 162 25.17 6.25 20.14
C SER A 162 25.93 5.83 18.88
N GLU A 163 26.55 4.64 18.87
CA GLU A 163 27.12 4.07 17.64
C GLU A 163 26.05 3.72 16.61
N HIS A 164 24.94 3.10 17.04
CA HIS A 164 23.82 2.77 16.15
C HIS A 164 23.21 4.05 15.55
N MET A 165 22.93 5.04 16.39
CA MET A 165 22.29 6.30 16.01
C MET A 165 23.24 7.30 15.33
N GLN A 166 24.55 7.03 15.34
CA GLN A 166 25.59 7.95 14.86
C GLN A 166 25.52 9.32 15.56
N ASP A 167 25.16 9.33 16.83
CA ASP A 167 24.91 10.54 17.63
C ASP A 167 25.79 10.57 18.89
N PRO A 168 27.01 11.15 18.80
CA PRO A 168 27.98 11.15 19.89
C PRO A 168 27.67 12.25 20.90
N ARG A 169 26.64 12.02 21.73
CA ARG A 169 26.31 12.82 22.91
C ARG A 169 26.96 12.25 24.18
N ASP A 170 27.01 13.05 25.24
CA ASP A 170 27.47 12.59 26.55
C ASP A 170 26.44 11.63 27.18
N ALA A 171 26.92 10.60 27.87
CA ALA A 171 26.05 9.63 28.54
C ALA A 171 25.23 10.29 29.66
N PRO A 172 23.96 9.88 29.85
CA PRO A 172 23.15 10.31 30.98
C PRO A 172 23.75 9.92 32.33
N ALA A 173 23.28 10.53 33.42
CA ALA A 173 23.90 10.36 34.73
C ALA A 173 23.37 9.13 35.49
N THR A 174 22.24 8.56 35.06
CA THR A 174 21.55 7.46 35.73
C THR A 174 21.03 6.43 34.72
N ILE A 175 20.81 5.19 35.17
CA ILE A 175 20.21 4.13 34.35
C ILE A 175 18.83 4.53 33.83
N GLU A 176 17.99 5.12 34.68
CA GLU A 176 16.64 5.56 34.32
C GLU A 176 16.70 6.58 33.16
N GLU A 177 17.54 7.61 33.28
CA GLU A 177 17.71 8.61 32.21
C GLU A 177 18.29 7.97 30.94
N ALA A 178 19.25 7.05 31.07
CA ALA A 178 19.85 6.36 29.92
C ALA A 178 18.82 5.53 29.16
N VAL A 179 18.00 4.72 29.84
CA VAL A 179 16.95 3.91 29.20
C VAL A 179 15.88 4.81 28.57
N GLN A 180 15.48 5.88 29.25
CA GLN A 180 14.51 6.84 28.71
C GLN A 180 15.02 7.54 27.44
N GLU A 181 16.28 7.98 27.41
CA GLU A 181 16.86 8.62 26.23
C GLU A 181 17.06 7.65 25.06
N VAL A 182 17.48 6.41 25.34
CA VAL A 182 17.60 5.37 24.30
C VAL A 182 16.24 5.07 23.65
N ARG A 183 15.20 4.89 24.47
CA ARG A 183 13.82 4.70 24.00
C ARG A 183 13.32 5.88 23.17
N ALA A 184 13.49 7.09 23.70
CA ALA A 184 13.05 8.30 23.03
C ALA A 184 13.78 8.50 21.69
N GLY A 185 15.08 8.20 21.65
CA GLY A 185 15.89 8.31 20.45
C GLY A 185 15.49 7.32 19.36
N TYR A 186 15.33 6.04 19.70
CA TYR A 186 14.81 5.06 18.74
C TYR A 186 13.41 5.43 18.25
N ARG A 187 12.53 5.89 19.17
CA ARG A 187 11.19 6.35 18.80
C ARG A 187 11.25 7.53 17.82
N GLU A 188 12.04 8.56 18.11
CA GLU A 188 12.20 9.70 17.19
C GLU A 188 12.70 9.25 15.81
N PHE A 189 13.64 8.30 15.76
CA PHE A 189 14.19 7.77 14.51
C PHE A 189 13.18 6.98 13.67
N TYR A 190 12.31 6.20 14.31
CA TYR A 190 11.29 5.41 13.62
C TYR A 190 10.02 6.22 13.33
N ASP A 191 9.64 7.16 14.21
CA ASP A 191 8.55 8.12 13.96
C ASP A 191 8.84 8.98 12.71
N GLU A 192 10.10 9.37 12.46
CA GLU A 192 10.48 10.05 11.22
C GLU A 192 10.21 9.19 9.96
N LYS A 193 10.20 7.86 10.10
CA LYS A 193 9.91 6.92 9.02
C LYS A 193 8.42 6.62 8.86
N VAL A 194 7.58 7.00 9.83
CA VAL A 194 6.11 6.95 9.71
C VAL A 194 5.71 8.00 8.67
N ALA A 195 5.78 7.59 7.40
CA ALA A 195 5.48 8.46 6.28
C ALA A 195 4.01 8.88 6.35
N GLU A 196 3.74 10.18 6.28
CA GLU A 196 2.37 10.70 6.32
C GLU A 196 1.50 10.13 5.19
N ALA A 197 0.18 10.32 5.33
CA ALA A 197 -0.72 9.99 4.25
C ALA A 197 -0.35 10.79 2.99
N ASP A 198 0.10 10.07 1.96
CA ASP A 198 0.60 10.65 0.71
C ASP A 198 -0.02 9.91 -0.47
N ARG A 199 -0.32 10.69 -1.51
CA ARG A 199 -0.68 10.20 -2.84
C ARG A 199 0.37 9.26 -3.42
N GLU A 200 1.66 9.47 -3.11
CA GLU A 200 2.73 8.56 -3.56
C GLU A 200 2.53 7.12 -3.04
N ASN A 201 1.77 6.92 -1.96
CA ASN A 201 1.46 5.58 -1.44
C ASN A 201 0.44 4.81 -2.28
N VAL A 202 -0.30 5.47 -3.18
CA VAL A 202 -1.35 4.85 -4.00
C VAL A 202 -0.74 3.89 -5.02
N SER A 203 0.30 4.34 -5.72
CA SER A 203 0.95 3.59 -6.79
C SER A 203 1.43 2.20 -6.36
N PRO A 204 2.24 2.05 -5.28
CA PRO A 204 2.67 0.73 -4.84
C PRO A 204 1.52 -0.15 -4.34
N ARG A 205 0.43 0.43 -3.80
CA ARG A 205 -0.76 -0.33 -3.37
C ARG A 205 -1.55 -0.91 -4.53
N LEU A 206 -1.58 -0.21 -5.66
CA LEU A 206 -2.17 -0.69 -6.91
C LEU A 206 -1.19 -1.53 -7.76
N SER A 207 0.05 -1.73 -7.29
CA SER A 207 1.14 -2.38 -8.03
C SER A 207 1.60 -1.65 -9.29
N LEU A 208 1.37 -0.35 -9.35
CA LEU A 208 1.82 0.54 -10.41
C LEU A 208 3.20 1.07 -10.00
N GLY A 209 4.23 0.80 -10.81
CA GLY A 209 5.63 0.91 -10.37
C GLY A 209 6.13 2.33 -10.08
N SER A 210 5.62 3.35 -10.79
CA SER A 210 5.99 4.77 -10.60
C SER A 210 4.75 5.64 -10.46
N SER A 211 4.88 6.82 -9.86
CA SER A 211 3.77 7.74 -9.58
C SER A 211 3.98 9.12 -10.22
N TYR A 212 4.16 9.16 -11.54
CA TYR A 212 4.38 10.43 -12.26
C TYR A 212 3.09 11.25 -12.36
N SER A 213 3.22 12.57 -12.54
CA SER A 213 2.06 13.43 -12.83
C SER A 213 1.58 13.21 -14.25
N MET A 214 0.26 13.26 -14.48
CA MET A 214 -0.29 13.27 -15.84
C MET A 214 0.21 14.45 -16.68
N ASP A 215 0.60 15.56 -16.06
CA ASP A 215 1.18 16.72 -16.76
C ASP A 215 2.54 16.41 -17.41
N ASP A 216 3.25 15.39 -16.92
CA ASP A 216 4.54 14.93 -17.45
C ASP A 216 4.39 13.89 -18.57
N PHE A 217 3.18 13.43 -18.86
CA PHE A 217 2.93 12.46 -19.91
C PHE A 217 3.02 13.11 -21.30
N ASP A 218 3.92 12.60 -22.16
CA ASP A 218 4.05 13.02 -23.55
C ASP A 218 3.70 11.87 -24.51
N GLU A 219 2.56 12.00 -25.20
CA GLU A 219 2.09 11.01 -26.18
C GLU A 219 3.04 10.86 -27.38
N ALA A 220 3.79 11.91 -27.72
CA ALA A 220 4.72 11.89 -28.85
C ALA A 220 6.06 11.21 -28.51
N ASP A 221 6.41 11.12 -27.23
CA ASP A 221 7.64 10.50 -26.74
C ASP A 221 7.35 9.69 -25.47
N LEU A 222 6.73 8.52 -25.67
CA LEU A 222 6.34 7.65 -24.57
C LEU A 222 7.57 7.20 -23.75
N GLU A 223 7.54 7.49 -22.46
CA GLU A 223 8.47 6.96 -21.47
C GLU A 223 7.75 5.95 -20.56
N LYS A 224 8.45 4.88 -20.14
CA LYS A 224 7.85 3.87 -19.26
C LYS A 224 7.50 4.47 -17.91
N GLY A 225 6.31 4.15 -17.41
CA GLY A 225 5.85 4.60 -16.11
C GLY A 225 4.34 4.58 -15.98
N SER A 226 3.85 4.91 -14.80
CA SER A 226 2.42 5.19 -14.57
C SER A 226 2.25 6.68 -14.25
N TYR A 227 1.36 7.32 -14.98
CA TYR A 227 1.10 8.75 -14.97
C TYR A 227 -0.31 8.96 -14.44
N PHE A 228 -0.46 9.65 -13.31
CA PHE A 228 -1.72 9.74 -12.58
C PHE A 228 -2.35 11.13 -12.73
N SER A 229 -3.65 11.19 -12.96
CA SER A 229 -4.46 12.42 -12.86
C SER A 229 -4.46 12.99 -11.44
N GLU A 230 -4.75 14.29 -11.27
CA GLU A 230 -4.79 14.95 -9.95
C GLU A 230 -5.76 14.29 -8.95
N ASP A 231 -6.86 13.71 -9.43
CA ASP A 231 -7.86 12.99 -8.65
C ASP A 231 -7.57 11.49 -8.49
N LEU A 232 -6.50 10.97 -9.12
CA LEU A 232 -6.12 9.54 -9.13
C LEU A 232 -7.15 8.59 -9.76
N GLU A 233 -8.24 9.10 -10.34
CA GLU A 233 -9.25 8.27 -11.00
C GLU A 233 -8.77 7.77 -12.36
N SER A 234 -7.81 8.45 -12.98
CA SER A 234 -7.25 8.09 -14.28
C SER A 234 -5.74 7.89 -14.20
N VAL A 235 -5.26 6.78 -14.74
CA VAL A 235 -3.84 6.46 -14.83
C VAL A 235 -3.47 6.03 -16.24
N THR A 236 -2.51 6.67 -16.86
CA THR A 236 -1.92 6.17 -18.11
C THR A 236 -0.69 5.34 -17.76
N VAL A 237 -0.67 4.07 -18.14
CA VAL A 237 0.48 3.17 -17.93
C VAL A 237 1.17 2.93 -19.26
N VAL A 238 2.47 3.21 -19.30
CA VAL A 238 3.35 2.96 -20.45
C VAL A 238 4.29 1.82 -20.10
N SER A 239 4.28 0.78 -20.94
CA SER A 239 5.09 -0.44 -20.74
C SER A 239 5.58 -1.02 -22.07
N ASP A 240 6.34 -2.11 -22.00
CA ASP A 240 6.69 -2.86 -23.20
C ASP A 240 5.43 -3.42 -23.86
N CYS A 241 5.36 -3.34 -25.18
CA CYS A 241 4.28 -3.97 -25.92
C CYS A 241 4.37 -5.50 -25.83
N ALA A 242 3.29 -6.12 -25.40
CA ALA A 242 3.15 -7.57 -25.38
C ALA A 242 3.16 -8.16 -26.80
N ARG A 243 3.81 -9.32 -26.96
CA ARG A 243 3.85 -10.11 -28.20
C ARG A 243 2.62 -11.00 -28.36
N SER A 244 1.95 -11.29 -27.26
CA SER A 244 0.73 -12.10 -27.18
C SER A 244 -0.01 -11.77 -25.90
N SER A 245 -1.26 -12.20 -25.78
CA SER A 245 -2.12 -11.98 -24.62
C SER A 245 -1.71 -12.70 -23.33
N THR A 246 -0.64 -13.50 -23.37
CA THR A 246 -0.08 -14.23 -22.23
C THR A 246 1.44 -14.00 -22.13
N ASP A 247 1.92 -12.88 -22.67
CA ASP A 247 3.34 -12.54 -22.65
C ASP A 247 3.80 -12.13 -21.25
N GLU A 248 4.35 -13.10 -20.53
CA GLU A 248 4.84 -12.95 -19.16
C GLU A 248 5.97 -11.90 -19.02
N ASP A 249 6.66 -11.55 -20.10
CA ASP A 249 7.72 -10.55 -20.09
C ASP A 249 7.17 -9.10 -20.12
N SER A 250 5.89 -8.92 -20.43
CA SER A 250 5.25 -7.62 -20.68
C SER A 250 3.94 -7.43 -19.90
N LEU A 251 3.93 -7.92 -18.66
CA LEU A 251 2.77 -7.80 -17.76
C LEU A 251 2.70 -6.42 -17.11
N ILE A 252 1.47 -5.91 -17.01
CA ILE A 252 1.11 -4.76 -16.19
C ILE A 252 0.29 -5.31 -15.01
N PRO A 253 0.90 -5.54 -13.85
CA PRO A 253 0.18 -6.01 -12.68
C PRO A 253 -0.71 -4.91 -12.11
N PHE A 254 -1.90 -5.27 -11.68
CA PHE A 254 -2.80 -4.40 -10.92
C PHE A 254 -3.34 -5.15 -9.71
N ARG A 255 -3.34 -4.48 -8.55
CA ARG A 255 -3.85 -5.03 -7.30
C ARG A 255 -5.14 -4.34 -6.88
N PHE A 256 -6.12 -5.15 -6.49
CA PHE A 256 -7.28 -4.71 -5.73
C PHE A 256 -6.93 -4.88 -4.24
N PRO A 257 -6.65 -3.80 -3.50
CA PRO A 257 -6.36 -3.90 -2.08
C PRO A 257 -7.64 -4.15 -1.27
N ALA A 258 -7.48 -4.69 -0.06
CA ALA A 258 -8.48 -4.70 0.99
C ALA A 258 -7.88 -4.14 2.28
N ARG A 259 -8.71 -3.45 3.05
CA ARG A 259 -8.36 -3.01 4.41
C ARG A 259 -8.63 -4.17 5.37
N THR A 260 -7.67 -4.48 6.22
CA THR A 260 -7.80 -5.41 7.34
C THR A 260 -7.42 -4.71 8.64
N GLU A 261 -7.68 -5.37 9.77
CA GLU A 261 -7.22 -4.88 11.09
C GLU A 261 -5.68 -4.72 11.11
N ASP A 262 -4.96 -5.65 10.48
CA ASP A 262 -3.48 -5.65 10.37
C ASP A 262 -2.94 -4.77 9.20
N GLY A 263 -3.73 -3.84 8.66
CA GLY A 263 -3.31 -2.94 7.58
C GLY A 263 -3.87 -3.31 6.20
N ASN A 264 -3.16 -2.96 5.12
CA ASN A 264 -3.64 -3.20 3.75
C ASN A 264 -3.10 -4.51 3.18
N ARG A 265 -4.00 -5.43 2.81
CA ARG A 265 -3.65 -6.66 2.10
C ARG A 265 -4.06 -6.57 0.63
N THR A 266 -3.53 -7.48 -0.19
CA THR A 266 -4.03 -7.68 -1.55
C THR A 266 -5.25 -8.61 -1.49
N PHE A 267 -6.38 -8.18 -2.04
CA PHE A 267 -7.59 -9.00 -2.14
C PHE A 267 -7.61 -9.80 -3.45
N ALA A 268 -7.36 -9.12 -4.56
CA ALA A 268 -7.26 -9.75 -5.87
C ALA A 268 -6.14 -9.10 -6.70
N THR A 269 -5.61 -9.86 -7.65
CA THR A 269 -4.61 -9.41 -8.62
C THR A 269 -5.08 -9.72 -10.03
N VAL A 270 -4.69 -8.85 -10.97
CA VAL A 270 -4.81 -9.11 -12.40
C VAL A 270 -3.51 -8.71 -13.07
N ASP A 271 -3.06 -9.53 -14.01
CA ASP A 271 -1.93 -9.23 -14.88
C ASP A 271 -2.46 -8.91 -16.26
N LEU A 272 -2.25 -7.67 -16.69
CA LEU A 272 -2.72 -7.16 -17.96
C LEU A 272 -1.61 -7.21 -19.00
N THR A 273 -1.98 -7.39 -20.26
CA THR A 273 -1.07 -7.21 -21.41
C THR A 273 -1.68 -6.19 -22.36
N VAL A 274 -0.82 -5.38 -22.98
CA VAL A 274 -1.21 -4.41 -24.01
C VAL A 274 -0.40 -4.67 -25.27
N MET A 275 -1.08 -4.98 -26.36
CA MET A 275 -0.47 -5.32 -27.65
C MET A 275 -0.41 -4.11 -28.58
N ARG A 276 0.51 -4.15 -29.55
CA ARG A 276 0.73 -3.06 -30.53
C ARG A 276 -0.48 -2.69 -31.37
N ASN A 277 -1.42 -3.62 -31.54
CA ASN A 277 -2.65 -3.39 -32.29
C ASN A 277 -3.75 -2.75 -31.45
N GLY A 278 -3.46 -2.37 -30.20
CA GLY A 278 -4.45 -1.80 -29.29
C GLY A 278 -5.30 -2.86 -28.57
N ASP A 279 -4.93 -4.14 -28.61
CA ASP A 279 -5.67 -5.13 -27.83
C ASP A 279 -5.13 -5.21 -26.40
N VAL A 280 -6.03 -5.23 -25.43
CA VAL A 280 -5.78 -5.50 -24.01
C VAL A 280 -6.24 -6.92 -23.69
N SER A 281 -5.54 -7.62 -22.80
CA SER A 281 -5.96 -8.94 -22.30
C SER A 281 -5.60 -9.12 -20.83
N VAL A 282 -6.35 -9.96 -20.12
CA VAL A 282 -5.99 -10.47 -18.79
C VAL A 282 -5.20 -11.76 -18.97
N ALA A 283 -3.91 -11.71 -18.70
CA ALA A 283 -2.97 -12.83 -18.83
C ALA A 283 -3.02 -13.77 -17.62
N GLY A 284 -3.32 -13.22 -16.44
CA GLY A 284 -3.42 -13.95 -15.18
C GLY A 284 -4.25 -13.17 -14.18
N SER A 285 -4.78 -13.87 -13.18
CA SER A 285 -5.56 -13.29 -12.10
C SER A 285 -5.60 -14.23 -10.91
N GLU A 286 -5.71 -13.66 -9.72
CA GLU A 286 -5.84 -14.42 -8.48
C GLU A 286 -6.75 -13.67 -7.51
N VAL A 287 -7.49 -14.43 -6.69
CA VAL A 287 -8.24 -13.90 -5.54
C VAL A 287 -7.73 -14.60 -4.30
N ASN A 288 -7.19 -13.83 -3.35
CA ASN A 288 -6.54 -14.37 -2.17
C ASN A 288 -7.57 -14.95 -1.20
N GLY A 289 -7.46 -16.25 -0.92
CA GLY A 289 -8.32 -16.96 0.03
C GLY A 289 -9.68 -17.39 -0.53
N TYR A 290 -9.95 -17.19 -1.82
CA TYR A 290 -11.23 -17.56 -2.44
C TYR A 290 -11.02 -18.22 -3.80
N VAL A 291 -11.85 -19.24 -4.08
CA VAL A 291 -11.84 -19.97 -5.36
C VAL A 291 -13.26 -20.21 -5.84
N VAL A 292 -13.40 -20.43 -7.14
CA VAL A 292 -14.66 -20.84 -7.76
C VAL A 292 -14.74 -22.36 -7.77
N ASP A 293 -15.81 -22.92 -7.21
CA ASP A 293 -16.04 -24.36 -7.17
C ASP A 293 -16.50 -24.93 -8.53
N ALA A 294 -16.70 -26.24 -8.61
CA ALA A 294 -17.14 -26.89 -9.85
C ALA A 294 -18.57 -26.50 -10.32
N ASN A 295 -19.37 -25.87 -9.47
CA ASN A 295 -20.69 -25.37 -9.78
C ASN A 295 -20.66 -23.90 -10.24
N GLY A 296 -19.52 -23.24 -10.14
CA GLY A 296 -19.39 -21.81 -10.42
C GLY A 296 -19.63 -20.93 -9.20
N ASP A 297 -19.72 -21.51 -8.00
CA ASP A 297 -19.98 -20.77 -6.76
C ASP A 297 -18.64 -20.38 -6.10
N TRP A 298 -18.56 -19.15 -5.58
CA TRP A 298 -17.41 -18.71 -4.78
C TRP A 298 -17.41 -19.40 -3.42
N ILE A 299 -16.25 -19.91 -3.01
CA ILE A 299 -16.00 -20.52 -1.70
C ILE A 299 -14.66 -20.06 -1.13
N THR A 300 -14.50 -20.14 0.19
CA THR A 300 -13.18 -19.97 0.83
C THR A 300 -12.24 -21.08 0.35
N GLY A 301 -11.06 -20.69 -0.11
CA GLY A 301 -9.98 -21.63 -0.45
C GLY A 301 -9.39 -22.25 0.81
N ASP A 302 -8.91 -23.49 0.71
CA ASP A 302 -8.11 -24.06 1.79
C ASP A 302 -6.73 -23.36 1.79
N ASP A 303 -6.36 -22.69 2.89
CA ASP A 303 -4.99 -22.19 3.09
C ASP A 303 -4.01 -23.37 3.07
N GLU A 304 -3.14 -23.46 2.05
CA GLU A 304 -1.98 -24.37 2.05
C GLU A 304 -0.75 -23.74 2.74
#